data_AF-A0A964LN90-F1
#
_entry.id   AF-A0A964LN90-F1
#
_cell.length_a   1.000
_cell.length_b   1.000
_cell.length_c   1.000
_cell.angle_alpha   90.00
_cell.angle_beta   90.00
_cell.angle_gamma   90.00
#
_symmetry.space_group_name_H-M   'P 1'
#
loop_
_entity.id
_entity.type
_entity.pdbx_description
1 polymer ?
#
loop_
_entity_poly.entity_id
_entity_poly.type
_entity_poly.pdbx_seq_one_letter_code
_entity_poly.pdbx_strand_id
1 'polypeptide(L)'
;MSETLVIRLVTDGPGLVTGAGPIAGQAEWAVVDATGACVLAPGAGPLAEAAVLCAGRRTLVLVPAVRVLRTRVDVPVKGANRIAQALPFALEDVVAEDVEELHFVAGARFADGQVAVAVVRREWMDGWQTQLATAGIQAQGIYADSDGVLD
;
A
#
# COMPACT_ATOMS: atom_id res chain seq x y z
N MET A 1 9.39 -21.02 -12.48
CA MET A 1 9.24 -20.51 -11.10
C MET A 1 8.61 -19.14 -11.20
N SER A 2 7.62 -18.81 -10.35
CA SER A 2 7.02 -17.47 -10.34
C SER A 2 7.88 -16.53 -9.50
N GLU A 3 8.44 -15.50 -10.12
CA GLU A 3 9.18 -14.43 -9.44
C GLU A 3 8.24 -13.26 -9.12
N THR A 4 8.47 -12.65 -7.96
CA THR A 4 7.78 -11.44 -7.50
C THR A 4 8.79 -10.33 -7.28
N LEU A 5 8.59 -9.20 -7.93
CA LEU A 5 9.25 -7.94 -7.61
C LEU A 5 8.50 -7.27 -6.46
N VAL A 6 9.19 -7.03 -5.36
CA VAL A 6 8.69 -6.24 -4.23
C VAL A 6 9.39 -4.89 -4.26
N ILE A 7 8.62 -3.81 -4.30
CA ILE A 7 9.13 -2.43 -4.33
C ILE A 7 8.65 -1.73 -3.06
N ARG A 8 9.56 -1.21 -2.25
CA ARG A 8 9.23 -0.35 -1.12
C ARG A 8 9.44 1.11 -1.49
N LEU A 9 8.39 1.92 -1.40
CA LEU A 9 8.50 3.36 -1.63
C LEU A 9 9.13 4.03 -0.40
N VAL A 10 10.17 4.83 -0.62
CA VAL A 10 10.99 5.45 0.46
C VAL A 10 10.58 6.92 0.71
N THR A 11 9.59 7.45 0.00
CA THR A 11 9.20 8.86 0.11
C THR A 11 8.28 9.17 1.31
N ASP A 12 8.60 10.26 2.02
CA ASP A 12 8.05 10.62 3.33
C ASP A 12 7.03 11.79 3.30
N GLY A 13 6.53 12.19 2.13
CA GLY A 13 5.74 13.42 1.95
C GLY A 13 4.69 13.30 0.84
N PRO A 14 3.49 13.92 0.95
CA PRO A 14 2.43 13.79 -0.03
C PRO A 14 2.74 14.80 -1.11
N GLY A 15 3.85 14.67 -1.81
CA GLY A 15 4.20 15.52 -2.95
C GLY A 15 4.04 17.05 -2.74
N LEU A 16 4.05 17.60 -1.52
CA LEU A 16 4.06 19.04 -1.30
C LEU A 16 5.47 19.57 -1.60
N VAL A 17 5.81 19.57 -2.88
CA VAL A 17 6.95 20.29 -3.43
C VAL A 17 6.51 21.72 -3.72
N THR A 18 6.91 22.64 -2.86
CA THR A 18 7.09 24.02 -3.28
C THR A 18 8.33 24.07 -4.19
N GLY A 19 8.11 23.76 -5.47
CA GLY A 19 9.07 23.93 -6.57
C GLY A 19 10.23 22.93 -6.65
N ALA A 20 10.19 22.05 -7.66
CA ALA A 20 11.32 21.64 -8.53
C ALA A 20 11.10 20.24 -9.16
N GLY A 21 10.92 20.20 -10.48
CA GLY A 21 11.14 19.02 -11.34
C GLY A 21 10.26 17.78 -11.12
N PRO A 22 10.28 16.81 -12.05
CA PRO A 22 9.66 15.51 -11.82
C PRO A 22 10.40 14.82 -10.66
N ILE A 23 9.71 14.60 -9.54
CA ILE A 23 10.27 13.87 -8.41
C ILE A 23 10.41 12.42 -8.88
N ALA A 24 11.63 12.02 -9.26
CA ALA A 24 11.94 10.60 -9.39
C ALA A 24 11.82 9.99 -7.99
N GLY A 25 10.68 9.36 -7.69
CA GLY A 25 10.44 8.73 -6.40
C GLY A 25 11.58 7.76 -6.08
N GLN A 26 12.06 7.77 -4.84
CA GLN A 26 13.08 6.82 -4.38
C GLN A 26 12.41 5.54 -3.90
N ALA A 27 13.03 4.40 -4.20
CA ALA A 27 12.54 3.09 -3.83
C ALA A 27 13.68 2.15 -3.44
N GLU A 28 13.35 1.17 -2.63
CA GLU A 28 14.12 -0.06 -2.41
C GLU A 28 13.37 -1.20 -3.11
N TRP A 29 14.07 -2.21 -3.60
CA TRP A 29 13.41 -3.35 -4.22
C TRP A 29 14.17 -4.65 -4.04
N ALA A 30 13.43 -5.75 -4.09
CA ALA A 30 13.96 -7.10 -4.14
C ALA A 30 13.14 -7.94 -5.13
N VAL A 31 13.81 -8.88 -5.81
CA VAL A 31 13.15 -9.91 -6.59
C VAL A 31 13.21 -11.20 -5.78
N VAL A 32 12.05 -11.76 -5.45
CA VAL A 32 11.93 -12.96 -4.64
C VAL A 32 11.26 -14.09 -5.41
N ASP A 33 11.60 -15.33 -5.09
CA ASP A 33 10.91 -16.51 -5.60
C ASP A 33 9.65 -16.83 -4.76
N ALA A 34 8.99 -17.94 -5.06
CA ALA A 34 7.79 -18.38 -4.35
C ALA A 34 8.03 -18.74 -2.86
N THR A 35 9.28 -18.90 -2.43
CA THR A 35 9.65 -19.16 -1.03
C THR A 35 10.01 -17.87 -0.28
N GLY A 36 10.06 -16.73 -0.97
CA GLY A 36 10.52 -15.45 -0.42
C GLY A 36 12.04 -15.26 -0.47
N ALA A 37 12.79 -16.20 -1.05
CA ALA A 37 14.23 -16.06 -1.20
C ALA A 37 14.57 -15.05 -2.29
N CYS A 38 15.55 -14.17 -2.02
CA CYS A 38 16.03 -13.21 -3.01
C CYS A 38 16.72 -13.93 -4.17
N VAL A 39 16.19 -13.73 -5.39
CA VAL A 39 16.74 -14.26 -6.64
C VAL A 39 17.84 -13.36 -7.19
N LEU A 40 17.77 -12.07 -6.87
CA LEU A 40 18.76 -11.05 -7.21
C LEU A 40 19.18 -10.30 -5.94
N ALA A 41 20.35 -9.66 -5.98
CA ALA A 41 20.74 -8.74 -4.91
C ALA A 41 19.70 -7.60 -4.81
N PRO A 42 19.24 -7.24 -3.60
CA PRO A 42 18.36 -6.08 -3.42
C PRO A 42 19.00 -4.80 -3.96
N GLY A 43 18.16 -3.91 -4.49
CA GLY A 43 18.58 -2.62 -5.03
C GLY A 43 17.88 -1.46 -4.33
N ALA A 44 18.44 -0.26 -4.49
CA ALA A 44 17.84 0.99 -4.03
C ALA A 44 18.22 2.11 -4.98
N GLY A 45 17.32 3.07 -5.17
CA GLY A 45 17.51 4.18 -6.10
C GLY A 45 16.19 4.71 -6.68
N PRO A 46 16.25 5.40 -7.82
CA PRO A 46 15.06 5.88 -8.52
C PRO A 46 14.08 4.74 -8.85
N LEU A 47 12.78 4.97 -8.63
CA LEU A 47 11.70 4.03 -8.92
C LEU A 47 11.71 3.53 -10.37
N ALA A 48 12.17 4.36 -11.30
CA ALA A 48 12.33 4.00 -12.72
C ALA A 48 13.33 2.85 -12.93
N GLU A 49 14.35 2.70 -12.08
CA GLU A 49 15.28 1.57 -12.16
C GLU A 49 14.60 0.26 -11.74
N ALA A 50 13.75 0.30 -10.72
CA ALA A 50 12.92 -0.85 -10.33
C ALA A 50 11.91 -1.23 -11.44
N ALA A 51 11.36 -0.25 -12.16
CA ALA A 51 10.38 -0.48 -13.22
C ALA A 51 10.90 -1.40 -14.34
N VAL A 52 12.20 -1.36 -14.63
CA VAL A 52 12.85 -2.23 -15.62
C VAL A 52 12.71 -3.72 -15.25
N LEU A 53 12.55 -4.02 -13.95
CA LEU A 53 12.41 -5.38 -13.44
C LEU A 53 10.96 -5.91 -13.48
N CYS A 54 9.96 -5.07 -13.79
CA CYS A 54 8.55 -5.47 -13.79
C CYS A 54 8.19 -6.50 -14.87
N ALA A 55 8.88 -6.49 -16.01
CA ALA A 55 8.54 -7.35 -17.15
C ALA A 55 8.57 -8.84 -16.77
N GLY A 56 7.43 -9.52 -16.96
CA GLY A 56 7.28 -10.94 -16.65
C GLY A 56 7.17 -11.29 -15.17
N ARG A 57 7.10 -10.29 -14.27
CA ARG A 57 7.03 -10.50 -12.82
C ARG A 57 5.73 -9.96 -12.23
N ARG A 58 5.27 -10.63 -11.18
CA ARG A 58 4.30 -10.04 -10.25
C ARG A 58 4.96 -8.86 -9.54
N THR A 59 4.30 -7.71 -9.48
CA THR A 59 4.82 -6.53 -8.77
C THR A 59 3.96 -6.22 -7.56
N LEU A 60 4.56 -6.22 -6.38
CA LEU A 60 3.93 -5.79 -5.12
C LEU A 60 4.64 -4.55 -4.60
N VAL A 61 3.88 -3.64 -4.01
CA VAL A 61 4.41 -2.38 -3.48
C VAL A 61 4.21 -2.32 -1.98
N LEU A 62 5.26 -1.94 -1.26
CA LEU A 62 5.26 -1.65 0.16
C LEU A 62 5.27 -0.13 0.36
N VAL A 63 4.40 0.35 1.24
CA VAL A 63 4.31 1.76 1.64
C VAL A 63 4.61 1.92 3.14
N PRO A 64 5.01 3.11 3.61
CA PRO A 64 5.35 3.30 5.01
C PRO A 64 4.17 2.95 5.94
N ALA A 65 4.34 1.97 6.83
CA ALA A 65 3.28 1.57 7.76
C ALA A 65 2.82 2.70 8.68
N VAL A 66 3.68 3.69 8.96
CA VAL A 66 3.33 4.89 9.72
C VAL A 66 2.19 5.70 9.09
N ARG A 67 1.92 5.52 7.78
CA ARG A 67 0.84 6.17 7.04
C ARG A 67 -0.43 5.31 6.95
N VAL A 68 -0.40 4.06 7.44
CA VAL A 68 -1.50 3.10 7.32
C VAL A 68 -1.94 2.67 8.71
N LEU A 69 -3.14 3.10 9.12
CA LEU A 69 -3.78 2.61 10.33
C LEU A 69 -4.36 1.22 10.05
N ARG A 70 -3.94 0.21 10.82
CA ARG A 70 -4.63 -1.08 10.90
C ARG A 70 -5.48 -1.14 12.16
N THR A 71 -6.75 -1.45 12.00
CA THR A 71 -7.70 -1.55 13.10
C THR A 71 -8.72 -2.66 12.86
N ARG A 72 -9.62 -2.87 13.84
CA ARG A 72 -10.74 -3.79 13.76
C ARG A 72 -12.00 -3.06 14.18
N VAL A 73 -13.10 -3.32 13.49
CA VAL A 73 -14.38 -2.67 13.78
C VAL A 73 -15.53 -3.65 13.63
N ASP A 74 -16.54 -3.53 14.49
CA ASP A 74 -17.77 -4.29 14.32
C ASP A 74 -18.63 -3.63 13.23
N VAL A 75 -19.03 -4.43 12.26
CA VAL A 75 -19.87 -3.98 11.14
C VAL A 75 -21.03 -4.98 11.02
N PRO A 76 -22.26 -4.58 11.42
CA PRO A 76 -23.41 -5.47 11.52
C PRO A 76 -24.07 -5.75 10.15
N VAL A 77 -23.30 -5.68 9.06
CA VAL A 77 -23.72 -6.01 7.70
C VAL A 77 -22.76 -7.01 7.06
N LYS A 78 -23.28 -7.80 6.13
CA LYS A 78 -22.51 -8.78 5.36
C LYS A 78 -22.34 -8.36 3.90
N GLY A 79 -21.23 -8.77 3.29
CA GLY A 79 -20.90 -8.53 1.89
C GLY A 79 -19.98 -7.33 1.70
N ALA A 80 -18.94 -7.52 0.88
CA ALA A 80 -17.82 -6.59 0.76
C ALA A 80 -18.25 -5.14 0.45
N ASN A 81 -19.14 -4.94 -0.53
CA ASN A 81 -19.59 -3.59 -0.92
C ASN A 81 -20.34 -2.87 0.22
N ARG A 82 -21.21 -3.59 0.94
CA ARG A 82 -21.95 -3.00 2.07
C ARG A 82 -21.04 -2.70 3.25
N ILE A 83 -20.07 -3.57 3.51
CA ILE A 83 -19.05 -3.33 4.54
C ILE A 83 -18.25 -2.08 4.20
N ALA A 84 -17.72 -1.98 2.97
CA ALA A 84 -16.93 -0.83 2.53
C ALA A 84 -17.68 0.50 2.67
N GLN A 85 -18.98 0.53 2.36
CA GLN A 85 -19.83 1.71 2.54
C GLN A 85 -20.09 2.07 4.01
N ALA A 86 -20.07 1.09 4.91
CA ALA A 86 -20.31 1.30 6.34
C ALA A 86 -19.05 1.69 7.12
N LEU A 87 -17.85 1.42 6.58
CA LEU A 87 -16.58 1.67 7.26
C LEU A 87 -16.36 3.13 7.68
N PRO A 88 -16.62 4.15 6.84
CA PRO A 88 -16.40 5.54 7.22
C PRO A 88 -17.17 5.91 8.50
N PHE A 89 -18.46 5.59 8.53
CA PHE A 89 -19.32 5.84 9.69
C PHE A 89 -18.90 5.02 10.91
N ALA A 90 -18.59 3.73 10.72
CA ALA A 90 -18.21 2.85 11.83
C ALA A 90 -16.88 3.24 12.50
N LEU A 91 -16.05 4.06 11.84
CA LEU A 91 -14.75 4.48 12.32
C LEU A 91 -14.67 5.98 12.63
N GLU A 92 -15.74 6.75 12.43
CA GLU A 92 -15.77 8.22 12.57
C GLU A 92 -15.26 8.69 13.94
N ASP A 93 -15.66 8.02 15.03
CA ASP A 93 -15.21 8.35 16.39
C ASP A 93 -13.79 7.85 16.73
N VAL A 94 -13.22 6.98 15.90
CA VAL A 94 -11.92 6.33 16.14
C VAL A 94 -10.80 7.06 15.38
N VAL A 95 -11.13 7.68 14.24
CA VAL A 95 -10.18 8.45 13.44
C VAL A 95 -10.22 9.92 13.82
N ALA A 96 -9.06 10.57 13.88
CA ALA A 96 -8.96 11.99 14.23
C ALA A 96 -9.11 12.93 13.01
N GLU A 97 -9.26 12.36 11.82
CA GLU A 97 -9.32 13.07 10.54
C GLU A 97 -10.72 12.93 9.94
N ASP A 98 -11.05 13.80 8.98
CA ASP A 98 -12.31 13.68 8.25
C ASP A 98 -12.36 12.36 7.47
N VAL A 99 -13.43 11.58 7.67
CA VAL A 99 -13.64 10.29 7.00
C VAL A 99 -13.74 10.44 5.47
N GLU A 100 -14.08 11.62 4.96
CA GLU A 100 -14.09 11.92 3.52
C GLU A 100 -12.67 11.97 2.93
N GLU A 101 -11.67 12.39 3.72
CA GLU A 101 -10.25 12.45 3.34
C GLU A 101 -9.55 11.08 3.41
N LEU A 102 -10.23 10.07 3.97
CA LEU A 102 -9.68 8.75 4.22
C LEU A 102 -10.15 7.73 3.18
N HIS A 103 -9.26 6.77 2.90
CA HIS A 103 -9.50 5.58 2.10
C HIS A 103 -9.52 4.37 3.03
N PHE A 104 -10.63 3.63 3.01
CA PHE A 104 -10.89 2.48 3.86
C PHE A 104 -10.92 1.20 3.04
N VAL A 105 -10.20 0.17 3.50
CA VAL A 105 -10.20 -1.16 2.89
C VAL A 105 -10.59 -2.20 3.93
N ALA A 106 -11.66 -2.94 3.66
CA ALA A 106 -12.06 -4.09 4.46
C ALA A 106 -11.19 -5.32 4.13
N GLY A 107 -10.68 -5.96 5.18
CA GLY A 107 -9.98 -7.24 5.11
C GLY A 107 -10.85 -8.40 5.61
N ALA A 108 -10.18 -9.43 6.14
CA ALA A 108 -10.85 -10.61 6.69
C ALA A 108 -11.73 -10.28 7.90
N ARG A 109 -12.76 -11.10 8.12
CA ARG A 109 -13.56 -11.08 9.34
C ARG A 109 -12.93 -12.05 10.36
N PHE A 110 -12.72 -11.57 11.58
CA PHE A 110 -12.19 -12.34 12.69
C PHE A 110 -13.26 -13.26 13.30
N ALA A 111 -12.82 -14.20 14.15
CA ALA A 111 -13.70 -15.17 14.79
C ALA A 111 -14.70 -14.52 15.75
N ASP A 112 -14.34 -13.37 16.34
CA ASP A 112 -15.22 -12.55 17.18
C ASP A 112 -16.23 -11.71 16.37
N GLY A 113 -16.20 -11.80 15.04
CA GLY A 113 -17.11 -11.12 14.14
C GLY A 113 -16.64 -9.75 13.66
N GLN A 114 -15.57 -9.18 14.22
CA GLN A 114 -15.03 -7.89 13.79
C GLN A 114 -14.35 -7.99 12.42
N VAL A 115 -14.35 -6.90 11.67
CA VAL A 115 -13.70 -6.80 10.35
C VAL A 115 -12.35 -6.13 10.49
N ALA A 116 -11.29 -6.72 9.93
CA ALA A 116 -10.00 -6.06 9.77
C ALA A 116 -10.13 -4.87 8.81
N VAL A 117 -9.53 -3.73 9.14
CA VAL A 117 -9.58 -2.55 8.30
C VAL A 117 -8.20 -1.91 8.19
N ALA A 118 -7.83 -1.54 6.97
CA ALA A 118 -6.73 -0.63 6.70
C ALA A 118 -7.30 0.75 6.33
N VAL A 119 -6.73 1.80 6.91
CA VAL A 119 -7.11 3.19 6.68
C VAL A 119 -5.87 4.00 6.32
N VAL A 120 -5.98 4.81 5.28
CA VAL A 120 -4.92 5.70 4.79
C VAL A 120 -5.54 6.97 4.23
N ARG A 121 -4.86 8.12 4.27
CA ARG A 121 -5.37 9.31 3.57
C ARG A 121 -5.41 9.06 2.07
N ARG A 122 -6.45 9.56 1.40
CA ARG A 122 -6.61 9.52 -0.05
C ARG A 122 -5.43 10.17 -0.76
N GLU A 123 -5.00 11.33 -0.27
CA GLU A 123 -3.84 12.08 -0.79
C GLU A 123 -2.58 11.20 -0.91
N TRP A 124 -2.30 10.38 0.11
CA TRP A 124 -1.18 9.45 0.10
C TRP A 124 -1.34 8.35 -0.95
N MET A 125 -2.51 7.73 -0.97
CA MET A 125 -2.82 6.65 -1.92
C MET A 125 -2.77 7.15 -3.37
N ASP A 126 -3.30 8.33 -3.65
CA ASP A 126 -3.25 8.97 -4.96
C ASP A 126 -1.82 9.36 -5.33
N GLY A 127 -1.03 9.85 -4.37
CA GLY A 127 0.38 10.14 -4.57
C GLY A 127 1.20 8.90 -4.92
N TRP A 128 1.00 7.79 -4.23
CA TRP A 128 1.68 6.52 -4.52
C TRP A 128 1.26 5.95 -5.88
N GLN A 129 -0.04 5.92 -6.18
CA GLN A 129 -0.55 5.49 -7.49
C GLN A 129 0.01 6.35 -8.63
N THR A 130 0.08 7.67 -8.44
CA THR A 130 0.67 8.60 -9.41
C THR A 130 2.15 8.29 -9.65
N GLN A 131 2.95 8.14 -8.58
CA GLN A 131 4.37 7.79 -8.68
C GLN A 131 4.59 6.49 -9.46
N LEU A 132 3.80 5.45 -9.17
CA LEU A 132 3.86 4.15 -9.86
C LEU A 132 3.46 4.28 -11.33
N ALA A 133 2.37 5.00 -11.63
CA ALA A 133 1.89 5.20 -12.98
C ALA A 133 2.90 6.00 -13.84
N THR A 134 3.52 7.04 -13.28
CA THR A 134 4.59 7.81 -13.96
C THR A 134 5.81 6.94 -14.27
N ALA A 135 6.14 5.98 -13.40
CA ALA A 135 7.21 5.01 -13.64
C ALA A 135 6.80 3.85 -14.57
N GLY A 136 5.55 3.79 -15.04
CA GLY A 136 5.04 2.69 -15.86
C GLY A 136 4.81 1.39 -15.10
N ILE A 137 4.71 1.45 -13.77
CA ILE A 137 4.55 0.28 -12.89
C ILE A 137 3.06 0.02 -12.65
N GLN A 138 2.64 -1.22 -12.90
CA GLN A 138 1.32 -1.72 -12.56
C GLN A 138 1.41 -2.61 -11.31
N ALA A 139 1.11 -2.04 -10.15
CA ALA A 139 1.11 -2.79 -8.90
C ALA A 139 -0.07 -3.76 -8.84
N GLN A 140 0.18 -5.00 -8.44
CA GLN A 140 -0.88 -6.00 -8.20
C GLN A 140 -1.45 -5.91 -6.78
N GLY A 141 -0.76 -5.21 -5.89
CA GLY A 141 -1.19 -4.94 -4.53
C GLY A 141 -0.25 -3.94 -3.87
N ILE A 142 -0.83 -3.11 -3.00
CA ILE A 142 -0.12 -2.17 -2.14
C ILE A 142 -0.35 -2.62 -0.70
N TYR A 143 0.72 -2.80 0.04
CA TYR A 143 0.72 -3.27 1.43
C TYR A 143 1.53 -2.29 2.29
N ALA A 144 1.22 -2.18 3.58
CA ALA A 144 2.12 -1.46 4.46
C ALA A 144 3.38 -2.31 4.69
N ASP A 145 4.55 -1.71 4.85
CA ASP A 145 5.81 -2.46 5.00
C ASP A 145 5.79 -3.39 6.23
N SER A 146 5.03 -3.05 7.26
CA SER A 146 4.76 -3.94 8.40
C SER A 146 3.91 -5.18 8.07
N ASP A 147 3.22 -5.26 6.93
CA ASP A 147 2.54 -6.50 6.47
C ASP A 147 3.57 -7.56 6.02
N GLY A 148 4.79 -7.16 5.69
CA GLY A 148 5.85 -8.04 5.20
C GLY A 148 6.68 -8.69 6.31
N VAL A 149 6.43 -8.35 7.58
CA VAL A 149 7.11 -8.93 8.74
C VAL A 149 6.30 -10.12 9.24
N LEU A 150 6.95 -11.26 9.45
CA LEU A 150 6.32 -12.41 10.10
C LEU A 150 6.14 -12.11 11.59
N ASP A 151 4.93 -12.41 12.11
CA ASP A 151 4.63 -12.43 13.54
C ASP A 151 5.38 -13.57 14.27
#